data_AF-A0A117LT36-F1
#
_entry.id   AF-A0A117LT36-F1
#
_cell.length_a   1.000
_cell.length_b   1.000
_cell.length_c   1.000
_cell.angle_alpha   90.00
_cell.angle_beta   90.00
_cell.angle_gamma   90.00
#
_symmetry.space_group_name_H-M   'P 1'
#
loop_
_entity.id
_entity.type
_entity.pdbx_description
1 polymer ?
#
loop_
_entity_poly.entity_id
_entity_poly.type
_entity_poly.pdbx_seq_one_letter_code
_entity_poly.pdbx_strand_id
1 'polypeptide(L)'
;MAKMAEEVIKAIGEYKPALVATADKNGMPNVSLKGSLRLLDDERVVFVNLRSPRTVKNLQENPFISATAFDPATRKGWRVWGKAEIVTSGALFEKFKKEYAERGTINHVIIINVDEALAF
;
A
#
# COMPACT_ATOMS: atom_id res chain seq x y z
N MET A 1 10.08 13.59 -2.99
CA MET A 1 10.09 12.12 -3.00
C MET A 1 11.53 11.71 -3.17
N ALA A 2 11.99 10.74 -2.38
CA ALA A 2 13.34 10.21 -2.48
C ALA A 2 13.26 8.73 -2.86
N LYS A 3 14.19 8.29 -3.70
CA LYS A 3 14.32 6.89 -4.10
C LYS A 3 14.53 6.00 -2.87
N MET A 4 13.72 4.94 -2.74
CA MET A 4 13.90 3.94 -1.69
C MET A 4 15.24 3.21 -1.86
N ALA A 5 15.87 2.84 -0.74
CA ALA A 5 17.07 2.02 -0.77
C ALA A 5 16.78 0.63 -1.35
N GLU A 6 17.76 0.03 -2.03
CA GLU A 6 17.62 -1.27 -2.71
C GLU A 6 17.18 -2.39 -1.75
N GLU A 7 17.66 -2.35 -0.50
CA GLU A 7 17.26 -3.30 0.55
C GLU A 7 15.77 -3.23 0.88
N VAL A 8 15.17 -2.02 0.89
CA VAL A 8 13.73 -1.82 1.11
C VAL A 8 12.95 -2.38 -0.08
N ILE A 9 13.38 -2.06 -1.30
CA ILE A 9 12.76 -2.54 -2.54
C ILE A 9 12.71 -4.07 -2.55
N LYS A 10 13.84 -4.72 -2.21
CA LYS A 10 13.93 -6.18 -2.08
C LYS A 10 12.98 -6.71 -1.00
N ALA A 11 13.00 -6.11 0.20
CA ALA A 11 12.17 -6.53 1.32
C ALA A 11 10.66 -6.41 1.02
N ILE A 12 10.21 -5.38 0.30
CA ILE A 12 8.82 -5.22 -0.15
C ILE A 12 8.38 -6.37 -1.06
N GLY A 13 9.30 -6.87 -1.89
CA GLY A 13 9.06 -8.03 -2.75
C GLY A 13 8.92 -9.34 -1.97
N GLU A 14 9.71 -9.50 -0.90
CA GLU A 14 9.87 -10.73 -0.13
C GLU A 14 8.81 -10.89 0.97
N TYR A 15 8.60 -9.86 1.79
CA TYR A 15 7.77 -9.94 2.99
C TYR A 15 6.35 -9.46 2.74
N LYS A 16 5.40 -10.40 2.81
CA LYS A 16 3.96 -10.22 2.57
C LYS A 16 3.14 -11.12 3.51
N PRO A 17 1.85 -10.82 3.76
CA PRO A 17 1.11 -9.63 3.32
C PRO A 17 1.54 -8.37 4.08
N ALA A 18 1.33 -7.20 3.46
CA ALA A 18 1.54 -5.94 4.14
C ALA A 18 0.35 -5.60 5.06
N LEU A 19 0.62 -5.03 6.23
CA LEU A 19 -0.35 -4.35 7.06
C LEU A 19 -0.31 -2.86 6.73
N VAL A 20 -1.47 -2.29 6.36
CA VAL A 20 -1.62 -0.87 6.04
C VAL A 20 -2.36 -0.18 7.16
N ALA A 21 -1.72 0.82 7.77
CA ALA A 21 -2.28 1.69 8.80
C ALA A 21 -2.73 3.02 8.18
N THR A 22 -3.93 3.46 8.58
CA THR A 22 -4.58 4.70 8.14
C THR A 22 -5.34 5.30 9.32
N ALA A 23 -5.69 6.58 9.27
CA ALA A 23 -6.57 7.21 10.25
C ALA A 23 -7.59 8.10 9.54
N ASP A 24 -8.75 8.32 10.14
CA ASP A 24 -9.68 9.35 9.66
C ASP A 24 -9.18 10.75 10.03
N LYS A 25 -9.94 11.80 9.66
CA LYS A 25 -9.58 13.20 9.99
C LYS A 25 -9.53 13.51 11.49
N ASN A 26 -10.14 12.67 12.33
CA ASN A 26 -10.14 12.82 13.79
C ASN A 26 -9.02 12.00 14.45
N GLY A 27 -8.19 11.31 13.65
CA GLY A 27 -7.10 10.49 14.15
C GLY A 27 -7.52 9.09 14.62
N MET A 28 -8.75 8.63 14.34
CA MET A 28 -9.17 7.28 14.70
C MET A 28 -8.44 6.24 13.83
N PRO A 29 -7.61 5.35 14.42
CA PRO A 29 -6.76 4.45 13.65
C PRO A 29 -7.55 3.29 13.01
N ASN A 30 -6.99 2.75 11.95
CA ASN A 30 -7.45 1.56 11.25
C ASN A 30 -6.26 0.81 10.63
N VAL A 31 -6.26 -0.52 10.73
CA VAL A 31 -5.26 -1.38 10.10
C VAL A 31 -5.96 -2.39 9.18
N SER A 32 -5.38 -2.65 8.01
CA SER A 32 -5.94 -3.61 7.06
C SER A 32 -4.84 -4.37 6.33
N LEU A 33 -5.02 -5.68 6.17
CA LEU A 33 -4.08 -6.52 5.42
C LEU A 33 -4.22 -6.29 3.91
N LYS A 34 -3.07 -6.27 3.22
CA LYS A 34 -2.93 -6.09 1.77
C LYS A 34 -1.94 -7.11 1.20
N GLY A 35 -2.49 -8.24 0.75
CA GLY A 35 -1.71 -9.20 -0.04
C GLY A 35 -1.35 -8.68 -1.45
N SER A 36 -2.07 -7.67 -1.94
CA SER A 36 -1.85 -7.05 -3.25
C SER A 36 -0.75 -5.98 -3.26
N LEU A 37 -0.21 -5.60 -2.10
CA LEU A 37 0.81 -4.56 -2.03
C LEU A 37 2.10 -5.01 -2.71
N ARG A 38 2.64 -4.12 -3.55
CA ARG A 38 3.90 -4.31 -4.29
C ARG A 38 4.48 -2.97 -4.73
N LEU A 39 5.71 -2.99 -5.22
CA LEU A 39 6.33 -1.85 -5.88
C LEU A 39 5.55 -1.45 -7.14
N LEU A 40 5.39 -0.15 -7.33
CA LEU A 40 5.01 0.46 -8.60
C LEU A 40 6.27 0.93 -9.35
N ASP A 41 7.18 1.56 -8.60
CA ASP A 41 8.53 1.95 -9.00
C ASP A 41 9.37 2.22 -7.72
N ASP A 42 10.56 2.81 -7.88
CA ASP A 42 11.52 3.00 -6.78
C ASP A 42 11.12 4.09 -5.77
N GLU A 43 10.02 4.82 -6.01
CA GLU A 43 9.50 5.85 -5.10
C GLU A 43 8.05 5.57 -4.64
N ARG A 44 7.39 4.58 -5.24
CA ARG A 44 5.97 4.33 -5.04
C ARG A 44 5.66 2.86 -4.86
N VAL A 45 4.80 2.57 -3.91
CA VAL A 45 4.16 1.26 -3.79
C VAL A 45 2.68 1.37 -4.13
N VAL A 46 2.05 0.24 -4.48
CA VAL A 46 0.66 0.20 -4.91
C VAL A 46 -0.04 -1.01 -4.32
N PHE A 47 -1.31 -0.85 -3.96
CA PHE A 47 -2.19 -1.97 -3.64
C PHE A 47 -3.59 -1.78 -4.23
N VAL A 48 -4.28 -2.90 -4.43
CA VAL A 48 -5.66 -2.91 -4.93
C VAL A 48 -6.64 -2.97 -3.77
N ASN A 49 -7.65 -2.11 -3.79
CA ASN A 49 -8.78 -2.19 -2.88
C ASN A 49 -9.89 -3.08 -3.47
N LEU A 50 -9.94 -4.33 -3.01
CA LEU A 50 -11.06 -5.25 -3.25
C LEU A 50 -12.19 -5.03 -2.24
N ARG A 51 -11.86 -5.01 -0.93
CA ARG A 51 -12.82 -5.01 0.18
C ARG A 51 -12.27 -4.28 1.41
N SER A 52 -12.01 -2.98 1.31
CA SER A 52 -11.46 -2.18 2.43
C SER A 52 -12.12 -0.80 2.53
N PRO A 53 -13.44 -0.75 2.81
CA PRO A 53 -14.21 0.49 2.79
C PRO A 53 -13.69 1.51 3.81
N ARG A 54 -13.31 1.07 5.02
CA ARG A 54 -12.77 1.97 6.05
C ARG A 54 -11.41 2.56 5.68
N THR A 55 -10.52 1.75 5.12
CA THR A 55 -9.20 2.23 4.65
C THR A 55 -9.39 3.32 3.59
N VAL A 56 -10.25 3.12 2.59
CA VAL A 56 -10.46 4.13 1.55
C VAL A 56 -11.17 5.36 2.09
N LYS A 57 -12.18 5.21 2.95
CA LYS A 57 -12.83 6.35 3.61
C LYS A 57 -11.81 7.20 4.38
N ASN A 58 -10.94 6.56 5.17
CA ASN A 58 -9.88 7.25 5.88
C ASN A 58 -8.98 8.03 4.90
N LEU A 59 -8.53 7.40 3.81
CA LEU A 59 -7.65 8.03 2.82
C LEU A 59 -8.29 9.19 2.04
N GLN A 60 -9.62 9.20 1.90
CA GLN A 60 -10.35 10.32 1.29
C GLN A 60 -10.35 11.56 2.19
N GLU A 61 -10.31 11.37 3.52
CA GLU A 61 -10.33 12.46 4.51
C GLU A 61 -8.92 12.84 5.00
N ASN A 62 -7.98 11.90 4.94
CA ASN A 62 -6.61 12.02 5.45
C ASN A 62 -5.66 11.13 4.63
N PRO A 63 -4.78 11.70 3.79
CA PRO A 63 -3.95 10.91 2.87
C PRO A 63 -2.78 10.20 3.54
N PHE A 64 -2.48 10.45 4.82
CA PHE A 64 -1.33 9.86 5.48
C PHE A 64 -1.52 8.35 5.72
N ILE A 65 -0.49 7.58 5.39
CA ILE A 65 -0.51 6.12 5.39
C ILE A 65 0.85 5.56 5.80
N SER A 66 0.84 4.46 6.55
CA SER A 66 2.03 3.63 6.76
C SER A 66 1.73 2.20 6.33
N ALA A 67 2.70 1.53 5.73
CA ALA A 67 2.61 0.11 5.39
C ALA A 67 3.85 -0.61 5.91
N THR A 68 3.67 -1.84 6.38
CA THR A 68 4.75 -2.65 6.92
C THR A 68 4.47 -4.14 6.72
N ALA A 69 5.52 -4.94 6.57
CA ALA A 69 5.42 -6.39 6.71
C ALA A 69 6.60 -6.88 7.56
N PHE A 70 6.40 -8.03 8.20
CA PHE A 70 7.37 -8.67 9.06
C PHE A 70 7.30 -10.17 8.85
N ASP A 71 8.45 -10.79 8.62
CA ASP A 71 8.61 -12.24 8.60
C ASP A 71 9.11 -12.72 9.98
N PRO A 72 8.30 -13.50 10.73
CA PRO A 72 8.71 -14.00 12.03
C PRO A 72 9.86 -15.03 11.97
N ALA A 73 10.08 -15.70 10.84
CA ALA A 73 11.12 -16.72 10.72
C ALA A 73 12.52 -16.08 10.67
N THR A 74 12.69 -15.07 9.83
CA THR A 74 13.96 -14.33 9.70
C THR A 74 14.08 -13.16 10.66
N ARG A 75 12.96 -12.76 11.30
CA ARG A 75 12.81 -11.51 12.08
C ARG A 75 13.14 -10.26 11.29
N LYS A 76 12.94 -10.31 9.97
CA LYS A 76 13.16 -9.18 9.07
C LYS A 76 11.84 -8.60 8.61
N GLY A 77 11.87 -7.34 8.20
CA GLY A 77 10.71 -6.63 7.74
C GLY A 77 11.06 -5.35 7.01
N TRP A 78 10.00 -4.61 6.68
CA TRP A 78 10.14 -3.29 6.09
C TRP A 78 9.00 -2.41 6.56
N ARG A 79 9.22 -1.10 6.48
CA ARG A 79 8.18 -0.10 6.68
C ARG A 79 8.35 1.05 5.71
N VAL A 80 7.23 1.56 5.24
CA VAL A 80 7.15 2.82 4.51
C VAL A 80 6.13 3.74 5.17
N TRP A 81 6.35 5.04 5.03
CA TRP A 81 5.41 6.10 5.35
C TRP A 81 5.26 7.01 4.14
N GLY A 82 4.08 7.58 3.97
CA GLY A 82 3.85 8.49 2.87
C GLY A 82 2.42 8.96 2.75
N LYS A 83 2.07 9.36 1.53
CA LYS A 83 0.73 9.86 1.18
C LYS A 83 0.09 8.98 0.12
N ALA A 84 -1.17 8.66 0.32
CA ALA A 84 -1.95 7.89 -0.63
C ALA A 84 -2.52 8.77 -1.76
N GLU A 85 -2.51 8.23 -2.98
CA GLU A 85 -3.30 8.69 -4.11
C GLU A 85 -4.33 7.61 -4.46
N ILE A 86 -5.59 8.02 -4.60
CA ILE A 86 -6.70 7.12 -4.92
C ILE A 86 -6.99 7.20 -6.41
N VAL A 87 -6.73 6.11 -7.12
CA VAL A 87 -6.95 5.99 -8.57
C VAL A 87 -8.22 5.17 -8.83
N THR A 88 -9.15 5.77 -9.57
CA THR A 88 -10.47 5.18 -9.92
C THR A 88 -10.69 5.01 -11.42
N SER A 89 -9.76 5.47 -12.26
CA SER A 89 -9.83 5.39 -13.71
C SER A 89 -8.44 5.47 -14.35
N GLY A 90 -8.38 5.33 -15.69
CA GLY A 90 -7.13 5.42 -16.45
C GLY A 90 -6.39 4.09 -16.61
N ALA A 91 -5.27 4.12 -17.33
CA ALA A 91 -4.56 2.92 -17.77
C ALA A 91 -4.11 2.01 -16.60
N LEU A 92 -3.66 2.60 -15.50
CA LEU A 92 -3.26 1.84 -14.32
C LEU A 92 -4.45 1.11 -13.69
N PHE A 93 -5.57 1.81 -13.51
CA PHE A 93 -6.80 1.22 -12.99
C PHE A 93 -7.28 0.07 -13.88
N GLU A 94 -7.35 0.28 -15.19
CA GLU A 94 -7.78 -0.75 -16.15
C GLU A 94 -6.84 -1.96 -16.18
N LYS A 95 -5.52 -1.75 -16.02
CA LYS A 95 -4.54 -2.83 -15.87
C LYS A 95 -4.88 -3.70 -14.66
N PHE A 96 -5.05 -3.08 -13.50
CA PHE A 96 -5.38 -3.82 -12.27
C PHE A 96 -6.77 -4.46 -12.33
N LYS A 97 -7.73 -3.82 -12.98
CA LYS A 97 -9.08 -4.35 -13.16
C LYS A 97 -9.06 -5.66 -13.94
N LYS A 98 -8.25 -5.72 -15.00
CA LYS A 98 -8.00 -6.96 -15.76
C LYS A 98 -7.28 -8.01 -14.92
N GLU A 99 -6.22 -7.62 -14.21
CA GLU A 99 -5.42 -8.53 -13.37
C GLU A 99 -6.25 -9.20 -12.25
N TYR A 100 -7.23 -8.49 -11.69
CA TYR A 100 -8.07 -8.97 -10.58
C TYR A 100 -9.47 -9.42 -11.01
N ALA A 101 -9.76 -9.50 -12.31
CA ALA A 101 -11.11 -9.78 -12.82
C ALA A 101 -11.74 -11.06 -12.22
N GLU A 102 -10.95 -12.12 -12.05
CA GLU A 102 -11.41 -13.40 -11.47
C GLU A 102 -11.58 -13.35 -9.94
N ARG A 103 -10.96 -12.36 -9.27
CA ARG A 103 -10.99 -12.21 -7.80
C ARG A 103 -12.09 -11.27 -7.32
N GLY A 104 -12.71 -10.53 -8.25
CA GLY A 104 -13.83 -9.64 -8.00
C GLY A 104 -13.62 -8.23 -8.54
N THR A 105 -14.62 -7.38 -8.35
CA THR A 105 -14.58 -6.00 -8.80
C THR A 105 -13.63 -5.17 -7.94
N ILE A 106 -12.71 -4.47 -8.59
CA ILE A 106 -11.88 -3.46 -7.94
C ILE A 106 -12.57 -2.11 -8.06
N ASN A 107 -12.62 -1.36 -6.96
CA ASN A 107 -13.20 -0.02 -6.95
C ASN A 107 -12.12 1.08 -6.91
N HIS A 108 -10.95 0.76 -6.36
CA HIS A 108 -9.85 1.71 -6.21
C HIS A 108 -8.50 1.00 -6.33
N VAL A 109 -7.55 1.67 -6.95
CA VAL A 109 -6.11 1.37 -6.86
C VAL A 109 -5.50 2.46 -5.99
N ILE A 110 -4.73 2.06 -4.98
CA ILE A 110 -4.11 3.01 -4.04
C ILE A 110 -2.62 3.01 -4.30
N ILE A 111 -2.09 4.17 -4.68
CA ILE A 111 -0.65 4.41 -4.78
C ILE A 111 -0.22 5.06 -3.47
N ILE A 112 0.91 4.63 -2.90
CA ILE A 112 1.56 5.32 -1.78
C ILE A 112 2.81 5.98 -2.33
N ASN A 113 2.80 7.30 -2.30
CA ASN A 113 3.96 8.14 -2.54
C ASN A 113 4.83 8.10 -1.28
N VAL A 114 5.99 7.43 -1.35
CA VAL A 114 6.83 7.14 -0.19
C VAL A 114 7.67 8.36 0.19
N ASP A 115 7.49 8.83 1.43
CA ASP A 115 8.28 9.90 2.04
C ASP A 115 9.46 9.34 2.84
N GLU A 116 9.25 8.22 3.54
CA GLU A 116 10.27 7.53 4.34
C GLU A 116 10.13 6.02 4.19
N ALA A 117 11.25 5.31 4.15
CA ALA A 117 11.26 3.86 4.14
C ALA A 117 12.49 3.29 4.85
N LEU A 118 12.32 2.12 5.45
CA LEU A 118 13.41 1.37 6.06
C LEU A 118 13.14 -0.14 6.00
N ALA A 119 14.23 -0.91 5.92
CA ALA A 119 14.25 -2.35 6.14
C ALA A 119 14.82 -2.62 7.54
N PHE A 120 14.38 -3.70 8.19
CA PHE A 120 14.82 -4.10 9.52
C PHE A 120 14.90 -5.61 9.67
#